data_AF-A0A5S5MFI9-F1
#
_entry.id   AF-A0A5S5MFI9-F1
#
_cell.length_a   1.000
_cell.length_b   1.000
_cell.length_c   1.000
_cell.angle_alpha   90.00
_cell.angle_beta   90.00
_cell.angle_gamma   90.00
#
_symmetry.space_group_name_H-M   'P 1'
#
loop_
_entity.id
_entity.type
_entity.pdbx_description
1 polymer ?
#
loop_
_entity_poly.entity_id
_entity_poly.type
_entity_poly.pdbx_seq_one_letter_code
_entity_poly.pdbx_strand_id
1 'polypeptide(L)'
;MKKKKALFLSFVMAVAMAFSLALSSPATSSDAMAEGESLLQNRCTSCHGAGKITRAKKDRNGWERTVRRMEQKGVQLTDAERTLLLNYLATSYGK
;
A
#
# COMPACT_ATOMS: atom_id res chain seq x y z
N MET A 1 12.11 -31.98 51.26
CA MET A 1 11.94 -30.62 50.68
C MET A 1 12.64 -30.47 49.32
N LYS A 2 12.25 -31.20 48.27
CA LYS A 2 12.67 -31.00 46.86
C LYS A 2 11.73 -31.89 46.01
N LYS A 3 11.31 -31.43 44.82
CA LYS A 3 10.58 -32.17 43.74
C LYS A 3 9.14 -31.74 43.33
N LYS A 4 8.53 -30.67 43.85
CA LYS A 4 7.16 -30.27 43.39
C LYS A 4 7.08 -29.11 42.37
N LYS A 5 8.19 -28.45 42.02
CA LYS A 5 8.16 -27.27 41.13
C LYS A 5 8.31 -27.58 39.63
N ALA A 6 8.72 -28.80 39.27
CA ALA A 6 9.02 -29.14 37.87
C ALA A 6 7.80 -29.56 37.03
N LEU A 7 6.66 -29.89 37.65
CA LEU A 7 5.48 -30.33 36.88
C LEU A 7 4.55 -29.18 36.47
N PHE A 8 4.54 -28.06 37.21
CA PHE A 8 3.66 -26.92 36.92
C PHE A 8 4.24 -25.91 35.92
N LEU A 9 5.54 -25.98 35.61
CA LEU A 9 6.16 -25.11 34.61
C LEU A 9 6.08 -25.65 33.18
N SER A 10 5.55 -26.87 32.97
CA SER A 10 5.53 -27.53 31.65
C SER A 10 4.19 -27.42 30.90
N PHE A 11 3.17 -26.76 31.45
CA PHE A 11 1.86 -26.65 30.78
C PHE A 11 1.51 -25.23 30.28
N VAL A 12 2.15 -24.18 30.77
CA VAL A 12 1.86 -22.80 30.31
C VAL A 12 2.69 -22.42 29.07
N MET A 13 3.82 -23.10 28.85
CA MET A 13 4.74 -22.85 27.73
C MET A 13 4.49 -23.78 26.53
N ALA A 14 3.23 -24.10 26.24
CA ALA A 14 2.86 -24.80 25.00
C ALA A 14 1.72 -24.11 24.23
N VAL A 15 1.02 -23.15 24.84
CA VAL A 15 -0.08 -22.41 24.21
C VAL A 15 0.39 -21.10 23.54
N ALA A 16 1.58 -20.59 23.89
CA ALA A 16 2.10 -19.32 23.37
C ALA A 16 2.75 -19.41 21.97
N MET A 17 2.96 -20.61 21.41
CA MET A 17 3.62 -20.78 20.11
C MET A 17 2.67 -20.83 18.91
N ALA A 18 1.35 -20.68 19.12
CA ALA A 18 0.35 -20.82 18.06
C ALA A 18 -0.31 -19.50 17.60
N PHE A 19 0.12 -18.33 18.10
CA PHE A 19 -0.60 -17.05 17.88
C PHE A 19 0.17 -15.99 17.08
N SER A 20 1.00 -16.38 16.11
CA SER A 20 1.70 -15.39 15.25
C SER A 20 1.86 -15.78 13.79
N LEU A 21 0.96 -16.60 13.22
CA LEU A 21 0.78 -16.55 11.77
C LEU A 21 -0.09 -15.33 11.48
N ALA A 22 0.55 -14.17 11.42
CA ALA A 22 -0.04 -12.95 10.90
C ALA A 22 -0.62 -13.26 9.51
N LEU A 23 -1.94 -13.09 9.39
CA LEU A 23 -2.67 -13.13 8.12
C LEU A 23 -2.12 -12.03 7.21
N SER A 24 -1.15 -12.37 6.36
CA SER A 24 -0.86 -11.57 5.18
C SER A 24 -1.88 -11.98 4.12
N SER A 25 -3.08 -11.43 4.21
CA SER A 25 -4.09 -11.59 3.16
C SER A 25 -3.58 -10.89 1.89
N PRO A 26 -3.66 -11.52 0.71
CA PRO A 26 -3.35 -10.83 -0.53
C PRO A 26 -4.32 -9.66 -0.68
N ALA A 27 -3.78 -8.45 -0.85
CA ALA A 27 -4.59 -7.27 -1.13
C ALA A 27 -5.44 -7.55 -2.38
N THR A 28 -6.76 -7.39 -2.24
CA THR A 28 -7.65 -7.60 -3.39
C THR A 28 -7.52 -6.42 -4.35
N SER A 29 -7.95 -6.61 -5.60
CA SER A 29 -7.88 -5.54 -6.61
C SER A 29 -8.67 -4.28 -6.19
N SER A 30 -9.78 -4.42 -5.45
CA SER A 30 -10.52 -3.29 -4.89
C SER A 30 -9.73 -2.53 -3.84
N ASP A 31 -9.01 -3.25 -2.97
CA ASP A 31 -8.17 -2.64 -1.93
C ASP A 31 -7.04 -1.83 -2.59
N ALA A 32 -6.37 -2.42 -3.60
CA ALA A 32 -5.32 -1.73 -4.36
C ALA A 32 -5.84 -0.46 -5.07
N MET A 33 -7.07 -0.46 -5.57
CA MET A 33 -7.67 0.73 -6.18
C MET A 33 -7.98 1.82 -5.15
N ALA A 34 -8.50 1.44 -3.97
CA ALA A 34 -8.75 2.37 -2.88
C ALA A 34 -7.44 2.97 -2.32
N GLU A 35 -6.39 2.15 -2.18
CA GLU A 35 -5.07 2.61 -1.79
C GLU A 35 -4.46 3.55 -2.84
N GLY A 36 -4.62 3.23 -4.13
CA GLY A 36 -4.17 4.09 -5.22
C GLY A 36 -4.87 5.46 -5.24
N GLU A 37 -6.18 5.49 -4.96
CA GLU A 37 -6.93 6.74 -4.79
C GLU A 37 -6.42 7.54 -3.60
N SER A 38 -6.28 6.90 -2.43
CA SER A 38 -5.75 7.54 -1.22
C SER A 38 -4.35 8.12 -1.47
N LEU A 39 -3.49 7.36 -2.14
CA LEU A 39 -2.14 7.80 -2.50
C LEU A 39 -2.18 9.02 -3.43
N LEU A 40 -3.08 9.04 -4.41
CA LEU A 40 -3.27 10.19 -5.28
C LEU A 40 -3.67 11.42 -4.48
N GLN A 41 -4.65 11.30 -3.58
CA GLN A 41 -5.08 12.42 -2.75
C GLN A 41 -3.92 12.93 -1.89
N ASN A 42 -3.21 12.04 -1.20
CA ASN A 42 -2.16 12.42 -0.25
C ASN A 42 -0.89 12.97 -0.91
N ARG A 43 -0.51 12.45 -2.09
CA ARG A 43 0.77 12.80 -2.74
C ARG A 43 0.64 13.80 -3.87
N CYS A 44 -0.46 13.76 -4.62
CA CYS A 44 -0.60 14.51 -5.86
C CYS A 44 -1.40 15.80 -5.69
N THR A 45 -2.13 15.96 -4.58
CA THR A 45 -2.96 17.15 -4.35
C THR A 45 -2.33 18.20 -3.43
N SER A 46 -1.15 17.92 -2.89
CA SER A 46 -0.42 18.82 -1.97
C SER A 46 0.00 20.14 -2.63
N CYS A 47 0.25 20.16 -3.94
CA CYS A 47 0.64 21.37 -4.67
C CYS A 47 -0.51 21.99 -5.48
N HIS A 48 -1.51 21.22 -5.90
CA HIS A 48 -2.68 21.69 -6.65
C HIS A 48 -3.79 20.62 -6.64
N GLY A 49 -5.05 21.02 -6.83
CA GLY A 49 -6.17 20.06 -6.87
C GLY A 49 -6.09 19.03 -8.00
N ALA A 50 -6.86 17.94 -7.88
CA ALA A 50 -6.88 16.80 -8.81
C ALA A 50 -7.54 17.08 -10.18
N GLY A 51 -8.07 18.29 -10.40
CA GLY A 51 -8.86 18.59 -11.62
C GLY A 51 -8.11 18.38 -12.94
N LYS A 52 -6.77 18.55 -12.96
CA LYS A 52 -5.96 18.23 -14.16
C LYS A 52 -5.84 16.73 -14.41
N ILE A 53 -5.92 15.92 -13.35
CA ILE A 53 -5.83 14.47 -13.41
C ILE A 53 -7.16 13.90 -13.92
N THR A 54 -8.27 14.29 -13.29
CA THR A 54 -9.60 13.72 -13.59
C THR A 54 -10.10 14.03 -15.01
N ARG A 55 -9.64 15.13 -15.61
CA ARG A 55 -9.95 15.51 -16.99
C ARG A 55 -9.04 14.87 -18.04
N ALA A 56 -7.90 14.30 -17.63
CA ALA A 56 -6.96 13.69 -18.56
C ALA A 56 -7.31 12.21 -18.79
N LYS A 57 -7.12 11.76 -20.03
CA LYS A 57 -7.15 10.34 -20.39
C LYS A 57 -5.83 9.96 -21.05
N LYS A 58 -5.09 9.02 -20.45
CA LYS A 58 -3.75 8.61 -20.91
C LYS A 58 -3.58 7.12 -20.74
N ASP A 59 -2.78 6.52 -21.59
CA ASP A 59 -2.28 5.16 -21.39
C ASP A 59 -1.27 5.11 -20.23
N ARG A 60 -0.87 3.90 -19.83
CA ARG A 60 0.09 3.67 -18.73
C ARG A 60 1.39 4.46 -18.92
N ASN A 61 1.93 4.47 -20.13
CA ASN A 61 3.16 5.19 -20.49
C ASN A 61 2.98 6.71 -20.39
N GLY A 62 1.83 7.23 -20.81
CA GLY A 62 1.49 8.65 -20.68
C GLY A 62 1.33 9.10 -19.23
N TRP A 63 0.77 8.25 -18.37
CA TRP A 63 0.73 8.48 -16.93
C TRP A 63 2.11 8.43 -16.30
N GLU A 64 2.96 7.50 -16.70
CA GLU A 64 4.34 7.41 -16.19
C GLU A 64 5.16 8.66 -16.47
N ARG A 65 5.09 9.18 -17.70
CA ARG A 65 5.71 10.48 -18.05
C ARG A 65 5.18 11.62 -17.18
N THR A 66 3.88 11.58 -16.84
CA THR A 66 3.26 12.60 -16.00
C THR A 66 3.76 12.51 -14.56
N VAL A 67 3.79 11.31 -13.97
CA VAL A 67 4.27 11.09 -12.60
C VAL A 67 5.74 11.46 -12.48
N ARG A 68 6.61 11.00 -13.40
CA ARG A 68 8.03 11.40 -13.42
C ARG A 68 8.23 12.90 -13.45
N ARG A 69 7.43 13.63 -14.23
CA ARG A 69 7.47 15.09 -14.27
C ARG A 69 7.02 15.72 -12.95
N MET A 70 6.11 15.10 -12.20
CA MET A 70 5.71 15.60 -10.87
C MET A 70 6.76 15.25 -9.81
N GLU A 71 7.44 14.12 -9.93
CA GLU A 71 8.58 13.78 -9.06
C GLU A 71 9.72 14.79 -9.20
N GLN A 72 10.03 15.21 -10.43
CA GLN A 72 10.97 16.30 -10.71
C GLN A 72 10.55 17.66 -10.10
N LYS A 73 9.27 17.82 -9.76
CA LYS A 73 8.74 19.02 -9.09
C LYS A 73 8.64 18.89 -7.58
N GLY A 74 9.08 17.76 -7.01
CA GLY A 74 9.18 17.56 -5.57
C GLY A 74 8.19 16.54 -4.98
N VAL A 75 7.36 15.86 -5.79
CA VAL A 75 6.60 14.71 -5.30
C VAL A 75 7.58 13.57 -5.01
N GLN A 76 7.51 13.00 -3.81
CA GLN A 76 8.34 11.86 -3.44
C GLN A 76 7.46 10.62 -3.35
N LEU A 77 7.83 9.58 -4.11
CA LEU A 77 7.18 8.28 -4.11
C LEU A 77 8.25 7.20 -4.00
N THR A 78 7.97 6.18 -3.22
CA THR A 78 8.68 4.89 -3.31
C THR A 78 8.34 4.20 -4.63
N ASP A 79 9.14 3.21 -5.03
CA ASP A 79 8.87 2.44 -6.26
C ASP A 79 7.54 1.67 -6.19
N ALA A 80 7.16 1.21 -5.00
CA ALA A 80 5.88 0.56 -4.75
C ALA A 80 4.70 1.55 -4.89
N GLU A 81 4.79 2.72 -4.24
CA GLU A 81 3.79 3.79 -4.38
C GLU A 81 3.68 4.24 -5.84
N ARG A 82 4.80 4.43 -6.56
CA ARG A 82 4.80 4.80 -7.97
C ARG A 82 4.06 3.76 -8.80
N THR A 83 4.34 2.48 -8.59
CA THR A 83 3.70 1.39 -9.33
C THR A 83 2.20 1.34 -9.06
N LEU A 84 1.80 1.42 -7.79
CA LEU A 84 0.41 1.43 -7.37
C LEU A 84 -0.35 2.63 -7.96
N LEU A 85 0.21 3.83 -7.82
CA LEU A 85 -0.37 5.06 -8.36
C LEU A 85 -0.58 4.97 -9.87
N LEU A 86 0.42 4.47 -10.60
CA LEU A 86 0.32 4.39 -12.05
C LEU A 86 -0.68 3.32 -12.51
N ASN A 87 -0.83 2.21 -11.77
CA ASN A 87 -1.87 1.22 -12.03
C ASN A 87 -3.25 1.85 -11.81
N TYR A 88 -3.44 2.54 -10.68
CA TYR A 88 -4.68 3.26 -10.41
C TYR A 88 -5.00 4.30 -11.49
N LEU A 89 -4.03 5.13 -11.90
CA LEU A 89 -4.21 6.15 -12.92
C LEU A 89 -4.58 5.56 -14.29
N ALA A 90 -3.94 4.47 -14.68
CA ALA A 90 -4.22 3.80 -15.95
C ALA A 90 -5.59 3.11 -15.94
N THR A 91 -6.00 2.52 -14.82
CA THR A 91 -7.32 1.88 -14.68
C THR A 91 -8.44 2.92 -14.61
N SER A 92 -8.30 3.97 -13.80
CA SER A 92 -9.34 4.98 -13.56
C SER A 92 -9.43 6.04 -14.68
N TYR A 93 -8.28 6.39 -15.26
CA TYR A 93 -8.14 7.48 -16.22
C TYR A 93 -7.42 7.05 -17.50
N GLY A 94 -7.52 5.76 -17.84
CA GLY A 94 -7.07 5.17 -19.10
C GLY A 94 -7.84 5.65 -20.33
N LYS A 95 -7.19 5.64 -21.49
CA LYS A 95 -7.82 5.65 -22.82
C LYS A 95 -7.46 4.37 -23.57
#